data_AF-A0AAE8X1X4-F1
#
_entry.id   AF-A0AAE8X1X4-F1
#
_cell.length_a   1.000
_cell.length_b   1.000
_cell.length_c   1.000
_cell.angle_alpha   90.00
_cell.angle_beta   90.00
_cell.angle_gamma   90.00
#
_symmetry.space_group_name_H-M   'P 1'
#
loop_
_entity.id
_entity.type
_entity.pdbx_description
1 polymer ?
#
loop_
_entity_poly.entity_id
_entity_poly.type
_entity_poly.pdbx_seq_one_letter_code
_entity_poly.pdbx_strand_id
1 'polypeptide(L)' 'MTCKVCERQPRKRRDPPLPCMEYIPEDQGKYASFHGRGSEESYYKCVECGHKWLHETGNCGMGWQP' A
#
# COMPACT_ATOMS: atom_id res chain seq x y z
N MET A 1 -6.80 -14.59 -5.46
CA MET A 1 -7.59 -14.77 -4.22
C MET A 1 -6.80 -14.19 -3.07
N THR A 2 -7.31 -13.14 -2.44
CA THR A 2 -6.72 -12.54 -1.24
C THR A 2 -6.86 -13.50 -0.06
N CYS A 3 -5.88 -13.48 0.83
CA CYS A 3 -5.91 -14.29 2.04
C CYS A 3 -6.92 -13.74 3.07
N LYS A 4 -7.41 -14.57 4.00
CA LYS A 4 -8.28 -14.10 5.11
C LYS A 4 -7.67 -12.96 5.92
N VAL A 5 -6.35 -12.87 5.96
CA VAL A 5 -5.60 -11.79 6.63
C VAL A 5 -5.68 -10.51 5.80
N CYS A 6 -5.51 -10.61 4.49
CA CYS A 6 -5.60 -9.54 3.51
C CYS A 6 -7.01 -8.92 3.46
N GLU A 7 -8.06 -9.73 3.68
CA GLU A 7 -9.44 -9.23 3.82
C GLU A 7 -9.64 -8.34 5.05
N ARG A 8 -8.77 -8.45 6.05
CA ARG A 8 -8.76 -7.59 7.24
C ARG A 8 -7.94 -6.32 7.04
N GLN A 9 -7.31 -6.13 5.88
CA GLN A 9 -6.49 -4.95 5.63
C GLN A 9 -7.38 -3.69 5.74
N PRO A 10 -7.04 -2.75 6.64
CA PRO A 10 -7.82 -1.53 6.81
C PRO A 10 -7.62 -0.63 5.59
N ARG A 11 -8.71 -0.15 4.97
CA ARG A 11 -8.64 0.78 3.82
C ARG A 11 -8.20 2.20 4.17
N LYS A 12 -7.92 2.46 5.44
CA LYS A 12 -7.61 3.80 5.95
C LYS A 12 -6.12 4.11 5.76
N ARG A 13 -5.84 5.30 5.26
CA ARG A 13 -4.50 5.83 4.98
C ARG A 13 -3.50 5.85 6.15
N ARG A 14 -3.95 5.98 7.40
CA ARG A 14 -3.07 6.03 8.59
C ARG A 14 -2.94 4.71 9.33
N ASP A 15 -3.63 3.67 8.87
CA ASP A 15 -3.54 2.38 9.52
C ASP A 15 -2.23 1.67 9.14
N PRO A 16 -1.59 0.98 10.09
CA PRO A 16 -0.35 0.27 9.83
C PRO A 16 -0.57 -0.94 8.89
N PRO A 17 0.47 -1.39 8.17
CA PRO A 17 0.44 -2.64 7.44
C PRO A 17 0.12 -3.82 8.36
N LEU A 18 -0.55 -4.84 7.84
CA LEU A 18 -0.68 -6.10 8.56
C LEU A 18 0.69 -6.79 8.67
N PRO A 19 0.93 -7.59 9.72
CA PRO A 19 2.21 -8.25 9.93
C PRO A 19 2.59 -9.24 8.80
N CYS A 20 1.62 -9.71 8.03
CA CYS A 20 1.85 -10.55 6.86
C CYS A 20 2.22 -9.75 5.59
N MET A 21 2.24 -8.42 5.65
CA MET A 21 2.60 -7.57 4.53
C MET A 21 4.07 -7.16 4.61
N GLU A 22 4.84 -7.57 3.62
CA GLU A 22 6.18 -7.06 3.41
C GLU A 22 6.16 -5.85 2.49
N TYR A 23 6.88 -4.82 2.91
CA TYR A 23 7.10 -3.63 2.11
C TYR A 23 8.03 -3.95 0.93
N ILE A 24 7.66 -3.52 -0.28
CA ILE A 24 8.46 -3.68 -1.49
C ILE A 24 9.03 -2.31 -1.88
N PRO A 25 10.25 -1.96 -1.43
CA PRO A 25 10.89 -0.70 -1.81
C PRO A 25 11.23 -0.62 -3.30
N GLU A 26 11.37 -1.77 -3.98
CA GLU A 26 11.71 -1.84 -5.40
C GLU A 26 10.58 -1.36 -6.32
N ASP A 27 9.33 -1.47 -5.88
CA ASP A 27 8.14 -1.05 -6.63
C ASP A 27 7.73 0.39 -6.23
N GLN A 28 8.48 1.05 -5.32
CA GLN A 28 8.25 2.43 -4.90
C GLN A 28 8.56 3.39 -6.06
N GLY A 29 7.60 3.53 -6.97
CA GLY A 29 7.67 4.50 -8.06
C GLY A 29 7.72 5.89 -7.46
N LYS A 30 8.79 6.65 -7.75
CA LYS A 30 8.77 8.10 -7.59
C LYS A 30 7.76 8.67 -8.59
N TYR A 31 6.47 8.58 -8.28
CA TYR A 31 5.46 9.20 -9.10
C TYR A 31 5.54 10.70 -8.84
N ALA A 32 6.20 11.40 -9.75
CA ALA A 32 6.31 12.85 -9.74
C ALA A 32 4.89 13.41 -9.91
N SER A 33 4.21 13.64 -8.79
CA SER A 33 2.89 14.25 -8.79
C SER A 33 3.04 15.66 -9.38
N PHE A 34 2.29 15.93 -10.45
CA PHE A 34 2.26 17.22 -11.17
C PHE A 34 1.87 18.43 -10.28
N HIS A 35 1.52 18.17 -9.01
CA HIS A 35 1.14 19.13 -7.97
C HIS A 35 2.03 18.97 -6.71
N GLY A 36 3.33 19.25 -6.81
CA GLY A 36 4.13 19.88 -5.74
C GLY A 36 4.41 19.15 -4.42
N ARG A 37 3.86 17.98 -4.11
CA ARG A 37 4.28 17.13 -2.99
C ARG A 37 4.02 15.69 -3.38
N GLY A 38 5.10 14.95 -3.66
CA GLY A 38 5.03 13.56 -4.11
C GLY A 38 4.11 12.74 -3.22
N SER A 39 3.08 12.14 -3.83
CA SER A 39 2.34 11.08 -3.19
C SER A 39 3.32 9.92 -2.98
N GLU A 40 3.69 9.65 -1.73
CA GLU A 40 4.56 8.51 -1.41
C GLU A 40 3.70 7.24 -1.50
N GLU A 41 3.62 6.71 -2.71
CA GLU A 41 2.99 5.43 -3.05
C GLU A 41 3.92 4.29 -2.63
N SER A 42 3.49 3.52 -1.64
CA SER A 42 4.27 2.42 -1.07
C SER A 42 3.60 1.10 -1.40
N TYR A 43 4.31 0.20 -2.08
CA TYR A 43 3.76 -1.11 -2.39
C TYR A 43 4.13 -2.11 -1.30
N TYR A 44 3.18 -2.96 -0.97
CA TYR A 44 3.33 -4.04 -0.02
C TYR A 44 2.89 -5.34 -0.68
N LYS A 45 3.44 -6.46 -0.26
CA LYS A 45 3.00 -7.78 -0.71
C LYS A 45 2.77 -8.67 0.48
N CYS A 46 1.62 -9.32 0.47
CA CYS A 46 1.33 -10.34 1.45
C CYS A 46 2.25 -11.55 1.23
N VAL A 47 3.00 -11.96 2.25
CA VAL A 47 3.88 -13.14 2.18
C VAL A 47 3.09 -14.45 2.14
N GLU A 48 1.88 -14.46 2.71
CA GLU A 48 1.03 -15.66 2.82
C GLU A 48 0.37 -16.04 1.48
N CYS A 49 -0.11 -15.05 0.71
CA CYS A 49 -0.79 -15.31 -0.56
C CYS A 49 -0.16 -14.63 -1.78
N GLY A 50 0.89 -13.82 -1.58
CA GLY A 50 1.57 -13.10 -2.65
C GLY A 50 0.81 -11.91 -3.23
N HIS A 51 -0.33 -11.51 -2.63
CA HIS A 51 -1.12 -10.38 -3.15
C HIS A 51 -0.43 -9.06 -2.90
N LYS A 52 -0.33 -8.23 -3.94
CA LYS A 52 0.23 -6.88 -3.82
C LYS A 52 -0.84 -5.92 -3.30
N TRP A 53 -0.41 -4.89 -2.61
CA TRP A 53 -1.23 -3.83 -2.05
C TRP A 53 -0.51 -2.52 -2.28
N LEU A 54 -1.26 -1.49 -2.64
CA LEU A 54 -0.78 -0.13 -2.72
C LEU A 54 -1.19 0.62 -1.45
N HIS A 55 -0.24 1.32 -0.84
CA HIS A 55 -0.47 2.22 0.27
C HIS A 55 -0.19 3.64 -0.19
N GLU A 56 -1.25 4.36 -0.49
CA GLU A 56 -1.18 5.77 -0.85
C GLU A 56 -1.30 6.63 0.40
N THR A 57 -0.20 7.27 0.78
CA THR A 57 -0.16 8.20 1.92
C THR A 57 -0.31 9.67 1.51
N GLY A 58 -0.40 9.96 0.20
CA GLY A 58 -0.59 11.31 -0.31
C GLY A 58 -1.86 11.98 0.22
N ASN A 59 -1.90 13.31 0.14
CA ASN A 59 -3.01 14.11 0.69
C ASN A 59 -4.38 13.74 0.06
N CYS A 60 -4.36 13.31 -1.20
CA CYS A 60 -5.52 12.77 -1.93
C CYS A 60 -5.51 11.24 -2.10
N GLY A 61 -4.55 10.54 -1.48
CA GLY A 61 -4.42 9.08 -1.60
C GLY A 61 -5.59 8.34 -0.96
N MET A 62 -5.98 7.21 -1.55
CA MET A 62 -7.12 6.42 -1.06
C MET A 62 -6.77 5.53 0.13
N GLY A 63 -5.51 5.49 0.56
CA GLY A 63 -5.03 4.64 1.65
C GLY A 63 -4.59 3.27 1.14
N TRP A 64 -5.07 2.19 1.76
CA TRP A 64 -4.72 0.83 1.36
C TRP A 64 -5.65 0.32 0.25
N GLN A 65 -5.06 -0.08 -0.87
CA GLN A 65 -5.75 -0.64 -2.03
C GLN A 65 -5.17 -2.03 -2.38
N PRO A 66 -6.00 -3.06 -2.59
CA PRO A 66 -5.57 -4.37 -3.10
C PRO A 66 -5.25 -4.33 -4.59
#